data_AF-K6CUG4-F1
#
_entry.id   AF-K6CUG4-F1
#
_cell.length_a   1.000
_cell.length_b   1.000
_cell.length_c   1.000
_cell.angle_alpha   90.00
_cell.angle_beta   90.00
_cell.angle_gamma   90.00
#
_symmetry.space_group_name_H-M   'P 1'
#
loop_
_entity.id
_entity.type
_entity.pdbx_description
1 polymer ?
#
loop_
_entity_poly.entity_id
_entity_poly.type
_entity_poly.pdbx_seq_one_letter_code
_entity_poly.pdbx_strand_id
1 'polypeptide(L)'
;MTNTIDPSLYLENYRQAQRKAPSNNLGKDEFLKILMVQLQNQDPLNPMEDKEFIAQMAQFTSLEQMTKMASSFEKFIEFQKSNTLSSYVGWIGKKVDWEIIIKNVDEDGNELEPTIETGSGTIESIVNKGDIVELHLDDGKVIYQDEIKKVQNQYESSYENQLTTASQMIGKLVSWINEDDEPIDSIVRSVQMKDGIVQYELEDGTLISGNQITKVTKQ
;
A
#
# COMPACT_ATOMS: atom_id res chain seq x y z
N MET A 1 43.50 9.68 -44.42
CA MET A 1 43.37 8.41 -43.69
C MET A 1 42.23 8.58 -42.70
N THR A 2 41.01 8.22 -43.09
CA THR A 2 39.83 8.27 -42.22
C THR A 2 39.49 6.86 -41.80
N ASN A 3 39.73 6.55 -40.53
CA ASN A 3 39.44 5.26 -39.93
C ASN A 3 37.92 5.17 -39.69
N THR A 4 37.20 4.46 -40.55
CA THR A 4 35.76 4.23 -40.40
C THR A 4 35.55 3.06 -39.45
N ILE A 5 35.02 3.33 -38.27
CA ILE A 5 34.69 2.31 -37.27
C ILE A 5 33.52 1.47 -37.81
N ASP A 6 33.69 0.15 -37.91
CA ASP A 6 32.66 -0.77 -38.37
C ASP A 6 31.53 -0.89 -37.31
N PRO A 7 30.26 -0.53 -37.64
CA PRO A 7 29.14 -0.59 -36.71
C PRO A 7 28.83 -1.99 -36.17
N SER A 8 29.34 -3.06 -36.80
CA SER A 8 29.14 -4.43 -36.31
C SER A 8 29.95 -4.77 -35.07
N LEU A 9 30.91 -3.92 -34.66
CA LEU A 9 31.69 -4.08 -33.44
C LEU A 9 31.02 -3.46 -32.19
N TYR A 10 29.86 -2.82 -32.34
CA TYR A 10 29.14 -2.19 -31.22
C TYR A 10 28.17 -3.10 -30.47
N LEU A 11 28.15 -4.41 -30.73
CA LEU A 11 27.17 -5.34 -30.17
C LEU A 11 27.71 -6.34 -29.14
N GLU A 12 28.56 -5.89 -28.21
CA GLU A 12 29.05 -6.76 -27.11
C GLU A 12 28.57 -6.35 -25.71
N ASN A 13 27.55 -5.48 -25.61
CA ASN A 13 26.95 -5.13 -24.31
C ASN A 13 25.45 -5.39 -24.16
N TYR A 14 24.78 -5.99 -25.16
CA TYR A 14 23.36 -6.39 -25.05
C TYR A 14 23.12 -7.83 -24.58
N ARG A 15 24.18 -8.54 -24.16
CA ARG A 15 24.08 -9.84 -23.46
C ARG A 15 24.49 -9.77 -21.99
N GLN A 16 24.51 -8.57 -21.40
CA GLN A 16 24.53 -8.46 -19.94
C GLN A 16 23.14 -8.81 -19.40
N ALA A 17 23.02 -10.09 -19.05
CA ALA A 17 22.29 -10.54 -17.88
C ALA A 17 20.77 -10.23 -17.85
N GLN A 18 20.00 -10.98 -18.63
CA GLN A 18 18.90 -11.71 -17.99
C GLN A 18 19.49 -12.71 -16.99
N ARG A 19 20.05 -12.20 -15.88
CA ARG A 19 20.10 -12.97 -14.65
C ARG A 19 18.64 -13.12 -14.26
N LYS A 20 18.02 -14.23 -14.68
CA LYS A 20 16.92 -14.80 -13.89
C LYS A 20 17.40 -14.72 -12.44
N ALA A 21 16.72 -13.94 -11.62
CA ALA A 21 16.99 -13.91 -10.19
C ALA A 21 17.14 -15.37 -9.75
N PRO A 22 18.22 -15.75 -9.05
CA PRO A 22 18.38 -17.12 -8.61
C PRO A 22 17.12 -17.47 -7.85
N SER A 23 16.34 -18.39 -8.40
CA SER A 23 15.12 -18.85 -7.77
C SER A 23 15.55 -19.53 -6.48
N ASN A 24 15.36 -18.85 -5.35
CA ASN A 24 15.73 -19.32 -4.01
C ASN A 24 15.05 -20.64 -3.61
N ASN A 25 14.19 -21.18 -4.49
CA ASN A 25 13.59 -22.51 -4.38
C ASN A 25 14.57 -23.66 -4.73
N LEU A 26 15.75 -23.36 -5.30
CA LEU A 26 16.70 -24.40 -5.73
C LEU A 26 17.35 -25.16 -4.54
N GLY A 27 17.46 -24.54 -3.35
CA GLY A 27 18.13 -25.17 -2.20
C GLY A 27 17.35 -26.32 -1.55
N LYS A 28 16.00 -26.28 -1.56
CA LYS A 28 15.15 -27.30 -0.92
C LYS A 28 15.11 -28.60 -1.72
N ASP A 29 14.99 -28.50 -3.04
CA ASP A 29 14.86 -29.66 -3.93
C ASP A 29 16.21 -30.38 -4.09
N GLU A 30 17.31 -29.62 -4.13
CA GLU A 30 18.67 -30.15 -4.14
C GLU A 30 19.02 -30.81 -2.80
N PHE A 31 18.53 -30.27 -1.67
CA PHE A 31 18.64 -30.87 -0.34
C PHE A 31 17.85 -32.18 -0.21
N LEU A 32 16.58 -32.24 -0.64
CA LEU A 32 15.79 -33.48 -0.59
C LEU A 32 16.41 -34.59 -1.45
N LYS A 33 17.07 -34.20 -2.55
CA LYS A 33 17.80 -35.12 -3.42
C LYS A 33 19.07 -35.65 -2.73
N ILE A 34 19.82 -34.80 -2.05
CA ILE A 34 21.00 -35.22 -1.25
C ILE A 34 20.56 -36.14 -0.11
N LEU A 35 19.46 -35.82 0.59
CA LEU A 35 18.92 -36.62 1.70
C LEU A 35 18.44 -38.00 1.24
N MET A 36 17.81 -38.10 0.05
CA MET A 36 17.46 -39.39 -0.55
C MET A 36 18.69 -40.20 -0.95
N VAL A 37 19.72 -39.55 -1.51
CA VAL A 37 20.98 -40.21 -1.90
C VAL A 37 21.75 -40.72 -0.68
N GLN A 38 21.76 -39.98 0.43
CA GLN A 38 22.38 -40.41 1.68
C GLN A 38 21.61 -41.59 2.30
N LEU A 39 20.26 -41.54 2.36
CA LEU A 39 19.44 -42.68 2.81
C LEU A 39 19.66 -43.97 2.00
N GLN A 40 19.97 -43.87 0.71
CA GLN A 40 20.28 -45.02 -0.13
C GLN A 40 21.69 -45.60 0.07
N ASN A 41 22.63 -44.84 0.64
CA ASN A 41 24.06 -45.22 0.73
C ASN A 41 24.62 -45.30 2.15
N GLN A 42 23.79 -45.27 3.21
CA GLN A 42 24.26 -45.37 4.59
C GLN A 42 24.67 -46.81 4.96
N ASP A 43 25.92 -46.98 5.37
CA ASP A 43 26.38 -48.13 6.13
C ASP A 43 25.79 -48.05 7.57
N PRO A 44 25.07 -49.07 8.06
CA PRO A 44 24.34 -49.05 9.33
C PRO A 44 25.19 -48.78 10.60
N LEU A 45 26.52 -48.77 10.50
CA LEU A 45 27.42 -48.65 11.65
C LEU A 45 27.82 -47.22 12.08
N ASN A 46 27.50 -46.15 11.33
CA ASN A 46 27.82 -44.76 11.76
C ASN A 46 26.84 -43.67 11.27
N PRO A 47 25.70 -43.45 11.97
CA PRO A 47 24.64 -42.55 11.54
C PRO A 47 24.70 -41.11 12.12
N MET A 48 25.85 -40.63 12.63
CA MET A 48 25.89 -39.43 13.49
C MET A 48 26.32 -38.11 12.83
N GLU A 49 27.17 -38.09 11.80
CA GLU A 49 27.65 -36.81 11.21
C GLU A 49 26.63 -36.12 10.29
N ASP A 50 25.73 -36.86 9.63
CA ASP A 50 24.76 -36.27 8.69
C ASP A 50 23.60 -35.52 9.40
N LYS A 51 23.37 -35.78 10.69
CA LYS A 51 22.23 -35.21 11.43
C LYS A 51 22.43 -33.75 11.81
N GLU A 52 23.65 -33.31 12.13
CA GLU A 52 23.91 -31.92 12.52
C GLU A 52 23.74 -30.96 11.33
N PHE A 53 24.20 -31.36 10.14
CA PHE A 53 23.99 -30.57 8.92
C PHE A 53 22.51 -30.48 8.53
N ILE A 54 21.76 -31.59 8.66
CA ILE A 54 20.31 -31.61 8.45
C ILE A 54 19.58 -30.69 9.45
N ALA A 55 19.98 -30.70 10.72
CA ALA A 55 19.40 -29.83 11.73
C ALA A 55 19.65 -28.34 11.43
N GLN A 56 20.86 -27.99 11.00
CA GLN A 56 21.21 -26.62 10.59
C GLN A 56 20.44 -26.18 9.34
N MET A 57 20.31 -27.03 8.31
CA MET A 57 19.53 -26.73 7.11
C MET A 57 18.03 -26.61 7.37
N ALA A 58 17.47 -27.45 8.25
CA ALA A 58 16.09 -27.33 8.69
C ALA A 58 15.86 -26.01 9.43
N GLN A 59 16.83 -25.55 10.22
CA GLN A 59 16.80 -24.25 10.89
C GLN A 59 16.83 -23.10 9.88
N PHE A 60 17.71 -23.14 8.87
CA PHE A 60 17.76 -22.14 7.80
C PHE A 60 16.47 -22.12 6.96
N THR A 61 15.93 -23.29 6.61
CA THR A 61 14.66 -23.39 5.86
C THR A 61 13.50 -22.80 6.65
N SER A 62 13.46 -23.05 7.97
CA SER A 62 12.44 -22.50 8.85
C SER A 62 12.55 -20.98 8.96
N LEU A 63 13.78 -20.45 9.06
CA LEU A 63 14.03 -19.01 9.08
C LEU A 63 13.67 -18.34 7.75
N GLU A 64 14.00 -18.97 6.62
CA GLU A 64 13.61 -18.48 5.29
C GLU A 64 12.09 -18.43 5.12
N GLN A 65 11.38 -19.49 5.55
CA GLN A 65 9.92 -19.52 5.52
C GLN A 65 9.31 -18.44 6.43
N MET A 66 9.86 -18.25 7.62
CA MET A 66 9.45 -17.18 8.54
C MET A 66 9.68 -15.79 7.92
N THR A 67 10.80 -15.60 7.23
CA THR A 67 11.11 -14.35 6.51
C THR A 67 10.11 -14.12 5.37
N LYS A 68 9.82 -15.15 4.56
CA LYS A 68 8.81 -15.07 3.49
C LYS A 68 7.42 -14.75 4.04
N MET A 69 7.07 -15.31 5.20
CA MET A 69 5.81 -15.03 5.87
C MET A 69 5.76 -13.58 6.37
N ALA A 70 6.82 -13.09 7.01
CA ALA A 70 6.93 -11.69 7.43
C ALA A 70 6.77 -10.73 6.25
N SER A 71 7.48 -10.96 5.14
CA SER A 71 7.33 -10.14 3.93
C SER A 71 5.93 -10.22 3.30
N SER A 72 5.27 -11.39 3.39
CA SER A 72 3.88 -11.53 2.92
C SER A 72 2.91 -10.75 3.81
N PHE A 73 3.17 -10.71 5.12
CA PHE A 73 2.38 -9.96 6.08
C PHE A 73 2.57 -8.45 5.93
N GLU A 74 3.79 -7.97 5.70
CA GLU A 74 4.08 -6.57 5.38
C GLU A 74 3.31 -6.11 4.13
N LYS A 75 3.35 -6.90 3.04
CA LYS A 75 2.57 -6.62 1.83
C LYS A 75 1.06 -6.61 2.08
N PHE A 76 0.56 -7.46 2.98
CA PHE A 76 -0.85 -7.46 3.36
C PHE A 76 -1.23 -6.20 4.15
N ILE A 77 -0.37 -5.74 5.07
CA ILE A 77 -0.58 -4.47 5.79
C ILE A 77 -0.57 -3.31 4.80
N GLU A 78 0.35 -3.26 3.85
CA GLU A 78 0.38 -2.23 2.81
C GLU A 78 -0.91 -2.23 1.97
N PHE A 79 -1.39 -3.42 1.59
CA PHE A 79 -2.66 -3.57 0.90
C PHE A 79 -3.86 -3.06 1.73
N GLN A 80 -3.88 -3.34 3.03
CA GLN A 80 -4.94 -2.87 3.93
C GLN A 80 -4.88 -1.34 4.09
N LYS A 81 -3.70 -0.74 4.26
CA LYS A 81 -3.50 0.71 4.39
C LYS A 81 -3.93 1.48 3.14
N SER A 82 -3.79 0.89 1.95
CA SER A 82 -4.26 1.50 0.70
C SER A 82 -5.79 1.69 0.66
N ASN A 83 -6.56 1.00 1.52
CA ASN A 83 -8.02 0.98 1.45
C ASN A 83 -8.71 2.09 2.27
N THR A 84 -8.00 2.74 3.19
CA THR A 84 -8.60 3.72 4.12
C THR A 84 -9.04 4.98 3.38
N LEU A 85 -8.14 5.63 2.63
CA LEU A 85 -8.47 6.89 1.93
C LEU A 85 -9.59 6.71 0.89
N SER A 86 -9.53 5.64 0.10
CA SER A 86 -10.52 5.35 -0.95
C SER A 86 -11.94 5.26 -0.40
N SER A 87 -12.12 4.76 0.82
CA SER A 87 -13.44 4.62 1.46
C SER A 87 -14.14 5.98 1.69
N TYR A 88 -13.36 7.06 1.84
CA TYR A 88 -13.89 8.40 2.11
C TYR A 88 -13.99 9.26 0.84
N VAL A 89 -13.27 8.91 -0.23
CA VAL A 89 -13.32 9.66 -1.51
C VAL A 89 -14.75 9.82 -2.03
N GLY A 90 -15.57 8.79 -1.87
CA GLY A 90 -16.98 8.85 -2.25
C GLY A 90 -17.78 9.91 -1.52
N TRP A 91 -17.28 10.41 -0.38
CA TRP A 91 -17.91 11.49 0.38
C TRP A 91 -17.56 12.87 -0.15
N ILE A 92 -16.54 13.01 -1.01
CA ILE A 92 -16.19 14.28 -1.63
C ILE A 92 -17.37 14.79 -2.48
N GLY A 93 -17.80 16.02 -2.19
CA GLY A 93 -18.97 16.65 -2.78
C GLY A 93 -20.30 16.22 -2.19
N LYS A 94 -20.32 15.30 -1.20
CA LYS A 94 -21.51 14.97 -0.42
C LYS A 94 -21.65 15.92 0.76
N LYS A 95 -22.90 16.17 1.14
CA LYS A 95 -23.25 16.87 2.37
C LYS A 95 -23.19 15.91 3.55
N VAL A 96 -22.56 16.32 4.63
CA VAL A 96 -22.43 15.57 5.87
C VAL A 96 -22.96 16.38 7.05
N ASP A 97 -23.58 15.70 8.00
CA ASP A 97 -23.95 16.24 9.29
C ASP A 97 -22.90 15.79 10.32
N TRP A 98 -22.34 16.72 11.07
CA TRP A 98 -21.28 16.48 12.05
C TRP A 98 -21.66 16.95 13.45
N GLU A 99 -21.00 16.39 14.44
CA GLU A 99 -21.16 16.69 15.86
C GLU A 99 -19.81 16.59 16.58
N ILE A 100 -19.43 17.64 17.31
CA ILE A 100 -18.19 17.73 18.07
C ILE A 100 -18.52 17.84 19.56
N ILE A 101 -17.87 17.01 20.36
CA ILE A 101 -18.00 17.04 21.82
C ILE A 101 -16.91 17.95 22.38
N ILE A 102 -17.29 19.12 22.87
CA ILE A 102 -16.40 20.09 23.49
C ILE A 102 -16.35 19.81 24.99
N LYS A 103 -15.19 19.38 25.48
CA LYS A 103 -14.93 19.23 26.91
C LYS A 103 -14.56 20.59 27.49
N ASN A 104 -15.33 21.07 28.46
CA ASN A 104 -15.09 22.34 29.13
C ASN A 104 -14.44 22.10 30.50
N VAL A 105 -13.58 23.02 30.92
CA VAL A 105 -13.01 23.06 32.27
C VAL A 105 -13.27 24.43 32.88
N ASP A 106 -13.50 24.49 34.18
CA ASP A 106 -13.62 25.77 34.91
C ASP A 106 -12.23 26.39 35.20
N GLU A 107 -12.22 27.59 35.81
CA GLU A 107 -11.00 28.30 36.20
C GLU A 107 -10.15 27.53 37.23
N ASP A 108 -10.77 26.59 37.95
CA ASP A 108 -10.13 25.73 38.96
C ASP A 108 -9.67 24.37 38.38
N GLY A 109 -9.93 24.11 37.08
CA GLY A 109 -9.55 22.89 36.38
C GLY A 109 -10.50 21.71 36.57
N ASN A 110 -11.71 21.91 37.12
CA ASN A 110 -12.73 20.87 37.18
C ASN A 110 -13.39 20.69 35.81
N GLU A 111 -13.62 19.44 35.42
CA GLU A 111 -14.38 19.11 34.21
C GLU A 111 -15.84 19.56 34.37
N LEU A 112 -16.29 20.39 33.44
CA LEU A 112 -17.68 20.80 33.30
C LEU A 112 -18.41 19.86 32.34
N GLU A 113 -19.74 19.91 32.37
CA GLU A 113 -20.58 19.18 31.41
C GLU A 113 -20.15 19.50 29.96
N PRO A 114 -19.92 18.48 29.13
CA PRO A 114 -19.49 18.69 27.76
C PRO A 114 -20.61 19.35 26.96
N THR A 115 -20.24 20.30 26.12
CA THR A 115 -21.17 20.92 25.18
C THR A 115 -21.04 20.27 23.81
N ILE A 116 -22.17 20.11 23.13
CA ILE A 116 -22.22 19.51 21.81
C ILE A 116 -22.38 20.62 20.77
N GLU A 117 -21.43 20.74 19.85
CA GLU A 117 -21.54 21.57 18.66
C GLU A 117 -21.99 20.69 17.49
N THR A 118 -23.02 21.11 16.76
CA THR A 118 -23.50 20.40 15.56
C THR A 118 -23.50 21.32 14.36
N GLY A 119 -23.34 20.75 13.18
CA GLY A 119 -23.47 21.49 11.94
C GLY A 119 -23.54 20.57 10.72
N SER A 120 -23.58 21.20 9.55
CA SER A 120 -23.60 20.48 8.28
C SER A 120 -22.73 21.20 7.26
N GLY A 121 -22.00 20.47 6.43
CA GLY A 121 -21.16 21.02 5.37
C GLY A 121 -20.99 20.06 4.22
N THR A 122 -20.43 20.55 3.11
CA THR A 122 -20.08 19.72 1.95
C THR A 122 -18.60 19.39 2.01
N ILE A 123 -18.20 18.13 1.87
CA ILE A 123 -16.77 17.77 1.85
C ILE A 123 -16.14 18.27 0.54
N GLU A 124 -15.13 19.12 0.65
CA GLU A 124 -14.37 19.66 -0.47
C GLU A 124 -13.09 18.86 -0.71
N SER A 125 -12.36 18.52 0.37
CA SER A 125 -11.14 17.73 0.25
C SER A 125 -10.95 16.77 1.42
N ILE A 126 -10.13 15.76 1.17
CA ILE A 126 -9.77 14.73 2.14
C ILE A 126 -8.26 14.65 2.19
N VAL A 127 -7.70 14.72 3.38
CA VAL A 127 -6.26 14.65 3.62
C VAL A 127 -5.95 13.44 4.48
N ASN A 128 -5.04 12.60 4.02
CA ASN A 128 -4.52 11.45 4.75
C ASN A 128 -3.24 11.84 5.48
N LYS A 129 -3.27 11.81 6.82
CA LYS A 129 -2.10 12.01 7.69
C LYS A 129 -1.65 10.71 8.35
N GLY A 130 -1.71 9.60 7.62
CA GLY A 130 -1.28 8.28 8.05
C GLY A 130 -2.33 7.56 8.88
N ASP A 131 -2.49 7.97 10.13
CA ASP A 131 -3.43 7.35 11.08
C ASP A 131 -4.78 8.06 11.14
N ILE A 132 -4.82 9.33 10.73
CA ILE A 132 -6.01 10.18 10.80
C ILE A 132 -6.35 10.68 9.40
N VAL A 133 -7.64 10.61 9.08
CA VAL A 133 -8.21 11.22 7.88
C VAL A 133 -8.89 12.52 8.27
N GLU A 134 -8.43 13.62 7.71
CA GLU A 134 -9.04 14.93 7.83
C GLU A 134 -10.00 15.16 6.67
N LEU A 135 -11.19 15.63 6.99
CA LEU A 135 -12.22 15.99 6.02
C LEU A 135 -12.38 17.51 6.07
N HIS A 136 -12.06 18.18 4.97
CA HIS A 136 -12.13 19.63 4.86
C HIS A 136 -13.44 19.98 4.19
N LEU A 137 -14.27 20.74 4.89
CA LEU A 137 -15.58 21.19 4.43
C LEU A 137 -15.48 22.48 3.59
N ASP A 138 -16.54 22.79 2.87
CA ASP A 138 -16.70 23.99 2.03
C ASP A 138 -16.71 25.32 2.81
N ASP A 139 -16.98 25.28 4.11
CA ASP A 139 -16.86 26.43 5.02
C ASP A 139 -15.43 26.62 5.57
N GLY A 140 -14.49 25.77 5.16
CA GLY A 140 -13.10 25.74 5.63
C GLY A 140 -12.92 25.01 6.97
N LYS A 141 -13.97 24.44 7.56
CA LYS A 141 -13.88 23.65 8.78
C LYS A 141 -13.23 22.29 8.48
N VAL A 142 -12.30 21.89 9.33
CA VAL A 142 -11.73 20.55 9.32
C VAL A 142 -12.44 19.71 10.36
N ILE A 143 -12.97 18.57 9.94
CA ILE A 143 -13.60 17.57 10.81
C ILE A 143 -12.93 16.20 10.62
N TYR A 144 -13.15 15.31 11.58
CA TYR A 144 -12.66 13.95 11.58
C TYR A 144 -13.79 12.94 11.35
N GLN A 145 -13.42 11.71 10.99
CA GLN A 145 -14.37 10.64 10.67
C GLN A 145 -15.36 10.31 11.81
N ASP A 146 -14.91 10.43 13.06
CA ASP A 146 -15.68 10.12 14.27
C ASP A 146 -16.66 11.24 14.64
N GLU A 147 -16.48 12.42 14.06
CA GLU A 147 -17.36 13.57 14.21
C GLU A 147 -18.54 13.52 13.21
N ILE A 148 -18.48 12.68 12.16
CA ILE A 148 -19.59 12.51 11.22
C ILE A 148 -20.71 11.68 11.84
N LYS A 149 -21.93 12.23 11.86
CA LYS A 149 -23.15 11.51 12.24
C LYS A 149 -23.88 10.91 11.06
N LYS A 150 -23.84 11.59 9.91
CA LYS A 150 -24.56 11.15 8.72
C LYS A 150 -23.92 11.67 7.44
N VAL A 151 -23.78 10.80 6.45
CA VAL A 151 -23.45 11.18 5.07
C VAL A 151 -24.73 11.10 4.23
N GLN A 152 -25.08 12.20 3.57
CA GLN A 152 -26.30 12.26 2.76
C GLN A 152 -26.15 11.41 1.48
N ASN A 153 -27.20 10.66 1.11
CA ASN A 153 -27.23 9.75 -0.05
C ASN A 153 -26.15 8.63 -0.02
N GLN A 154 -25.88 8.07 1.16
CA GLN A 154 -25.16 6.80 1.27
C GLN A 154 -26.19 5.65 1.24
N TYR A 155 -26.36 5.02 0.07
CA TYR A 155 -27.05 3.74 0.00
C TYR A 155 -26.09 2.67 0.55
N GLU A 156 -26.51 1.93 1.58
CA GLU A 156 -25.77 0.81 2.17
C GLU A 156 -25.60 -0.32 1.13
N SER A 157 -24.62 -0.17 0.26
CA SER A 157 -24.25 -1.21 -0.72
C SER A 157 -23.12 -2.01 -0.10
N SER A 158 -23.42 -3.21 0.37
CA SER A 158 -22.49 -4.06 1.14
C SER A 158 -21.34 -4.66 0.32
N TYR A 159 -21.18 -4.28 -0.95
CA TYR A 159 -20.17 -4.81 -1.87
C TYR A 159 -19.71 -3.71 -2.84
N GLU A 160 -19.02 -2.68 -2.36
CA GLU A 160 -18.23 -1.85 -3.27
C GLU A 160 -16.95 -2.61 -3.65
N ASN A 161 -16.80 -2.94 -4.93
CA ASN A 161 -15.54 -3.44 -5.46
C ASN A 161 -14.50 -2.31 -5.42
N GLN A 162 -13.25 -2.63 -5.08
CA GLN A 162 -12.15 -1.66 -4.99
C GLN A 162 -12.00 -0.82 -6.26
N LEU A 163 -12.22 -1.41 -7.43
CA LEU A 163 -12.18 -0.69 -8.70
C LEU A 163 -13.34 0.32 -8.84
N THR A 164 -14.52 0.01 -8.29
CA THR A 164 -15.67 0.93 -8.29
C THR A 164 -15.39 2.13 -7.39
N THR A 165 -14.89 1.90 -6.18
CA THR A 165 -14.50 2.99 -5.27
C THR A 165 -13.36 3.83 -5.87
N ALA A 166 -12.34 3.17 -6.42
CA ALA A 166 -11.24 3.84 -7.08
C ALA A 166 -11.68 4.64 -8.32
N SER A 167 -12.67 4.16 -9.08
CA SER A 167 -13.19 4.89 -10.24
C SER A 167 -13.78 6.25 -9.89
N GLN A 168 -14.22 6.46 -8.64
CA GLN A 168 -14.71 7.75 -8.15
C GLN A 168 -13.59 8.81 -8.07
N MET A 169 -12.33 8.38 -8.11
CA MET A 169 -11.15 9.26 -8.16
C MET A 169 -10.95 9.89 -9.53
N ILE A 170 -11.49 9.31 -10.60
CA ILE A 170 -11.28 9.81 -11.96
C ILE A 170 -11.84 11.24 -12.06
N GLY A 171 -11.01 12.16 -12.56
CA GLY A 171 -11.28 13.59 -12.65
C GLY A 171 -10.99 14.38 -11.37
N LYS A 172 -10.65 13.73 -10.25
CA LYS A 172 -10.26 14.42 -9.01
C LYS A 172 -8.80 14.87 -9.06
N LEU A 173 -8.52 15.98 -8.38
CA LEU A 173 -7.15 16.44 -8.13
C LEU A 173 -6.59 15.64 -6.95
N VAL A 174 -5.47 14.96 -7.16
CA VAL A 174 -4.77 14.20 -6.14
C VAL A 174 -3.39 14.80 -5.90
N SER A 175 -2.98 14.82 -4.63
CA SER A 175 -1.62 15.18 -4.22
C SER A 175 -0.89 13.96 -3.71
N TRP A 176 0.39 13.83 -4.05
CA TRP A 176 1.30 12.83 -3.50
C TRP A 176 2.69 13.42 -3.32
N ILE A 177 3.55 12.71 -2.60
CA ILE A 177 4.96 13.09 -2.40
C ILE A 177 5.80 12.30 -3.41
N ASN A 178 6.65 12.98 -4.17
CA ASN A 178 7.56 12.36 -5.15
C ASN A 178 8.84 11.81 -4.47
N GLU A 179 9.78 11.29 -5.27
CA GLU A 179 11.05 10.76 -4.75
C GLU A 179 11.96 11.84 -4.12
N ASP A 180 11.71 13.12 -4.43
CA ASP A 180 12.46 14.28 -3.94
C ASP A 180 11.80 14.95 -2.71
N ASP A 181 10.83 14.28 -2.06
CA ASP A 181 10.03 14.80 -0.95
C ASP A 181 9.20 16.06 -1.28
N GLU A 182 8.96 16.34 -2.56
CA GLU A 182 8.14 17.45 -3.02
C GLU A 182 6.68 17.02 -3.25
N PRO A 183 5.69 17.83 -2.81
CA PRO A 183 4.29 17.58 -3.11
C PRO A 183 4.01 17.88 -4.59
N ILE A 184 3.48 16.90 -5.31
CA ILE A 184 3.00 17.04 -6.68
C ILE A 184 1.49 16.86 -6.70
N ASP A 185 0.82 17.72 -7.46
CA ASP A 185 -0.61 17.65 -7.72
C ASP A 185 -0.87 17.27 -9.19
N SER A 186 -1.82 16.37 -9.42
CA SER A 186 -2.26 16.02 -10.78
C SER A 186 -3.68 15.46 -10.77
N ILE A 187 -4.33 15.47 -11.93
CA ILE A 187 -5.68 14.94 -12.08
C ILE A 187 -5.61 13.45 -12.43
N VAL A 188 -6.45 12.64 -11.80
CA VAL A 188 -6.58 11.22 -12.13
C VAL A 188 -7.33 11.07 -13.46
N ARG A 189 -6.69 10.47 -14.45
CA ARG A 189 -7.27 10.22 -15.78
C ARG A 189 -7.91 8.84 -15.88
N SER A 190 -7.27 7.82 -15.34
CA SER A 190 -7.72 6.43 -15.43
C SER A 190 -7.38 5.65 -14.17
N VAL A 191 -8.09 4.55 -13.96
CA VAL A 191 -7.81 3.58 -12.89
C VAL A 191 -7.68 2.20 -13.51
N GLN A 192 -6.65 1.47 -13.09
CA GLN A 192 -6.41 0.10 -13.49
C GLN A 192 -6.07 -0.78 -12.29
N MET A 193 -6.31 -2.09 -12.42
CA MET A 193 -5.88 -3.07 -11.44
C MET A 193 -4.74 -3.90 -12.03
N LYS A 194 -3.60 -3.92 -11.36
CA LYS A 194 -2.42 -4.70 -11.76
C LYS A 194 -1.90 -5.47 -10.56
N ASP A 195 -1.72 -6.77 -10.69
CA ASP A 195 -1.26 -7.67 -9.62
C ASP A 195 -2.10 -7.57 -8.33
N GLY A 196 -3.40 -7.27 -8.47
CA GLY A 196 -4.32 -7.08 -7.33
C GLY A 196 -4.23 -5.71 -6.66
N ILE A 197 -3.37 -4.81 -7.14
CA ILE A 197 -3.19 -3.45 -6.62
C ILE A 197 -3.86 -2.46 -7.57
N VAL A 198 -4.60 -1.51 -7.01
CA VAL A 198 -5.18 -0.39 -7.75
C VAL A 198 -4.09 0.64 -8.07
N GLN A 199 -3.97 0.99 -9.35
CA GLN A 199 -3.08 2.03 -9.84
C GLN A 199 -3.90 3.13 -10.52
N TYR A 200 -3.51 4.37 -10.27
CA TYR A 200 -4.08 5.58 -10.82
C TYR A 200 -3.12 6.14 -11.88
N GLU A 201 -3.62 6.28 -13.10
CA GLU A 201 -2.92 6.98 -14.17
C GLU A 201 -3.33 8.44 -14.15
N LEU A 202 -2.33 9.32 -14.06
CA LEU A 202 -2.49 10.75 -13.94
C LEU A 202 -2.38 11.43 -15.32
N GLU A 203 -2.75 12.70 -15.42
CA GLU A 203 -2.71 13.45 -16.69
C GLU A 203 -1.31 13.57 -17.31
N ASP A 204 -0.27 13.57 -16.48
CA ASP A 204 1.14 13.59 -16.89
C ASP A 204 1.65 12.20 -17.35
N GLY A 205 0.82 11.16 -17.25
CA GLY A 205 1.16 9.77 -17.56
C GLY A 205 1.82 9.02 -16.40
N THR A 206 2.01 9.65 -15.24
CA THR A 206 2.55 9.02 -14.04
C THR A 206 1.56 8.00 -13.49
N LEU A 207 2.07 6.85 -13.06
CA LEU A 207 1.28 5.82 -12.38
C LEU A 207 1.61 5.84 -10.89
N ILE A 208 0.59 6.08 -10.07
CA ILE A 208 0.70 6.04 -8.61
C ILE A 208 -0.27 5.01 -8.01
N SER A 209 0.07 4.49 -6.85
CA SER A 209 -0.79 3.61 -6.07
C SER A 209 -1.56 4.41 -5.01
N GLY A 210 -2.71 3.89 -4.57
CA GLY A 210 -3.58 4.62 -3.64
C GLY A 210 -2.95 4.97 -2.29
N ASN A 211 -1.96 4.19 -1.85
CA ASN A 211 -1.19 4.46 -0.63
C ASN A 211 -0.26 5.68 -0.73
N GLN A 212 0.08 6.13 -1.96
CA GLN A 212 0.93 7.30 -2.17
C GLN A 212 0.12 8.61 -2.10
N ILE A 213 -1.20 8.53 -2.25
CA ILE A 213 -2.07 9.71 -2.27
C ILE A 213 -2.21 10.27 -0.86
N THR A 214 -1.84 11.54 -0.68
CA THR A 214 -1.90 12.27 0.58
C THR A 214 -3.11 13.19 0.66
N LYS A 215 -3.62 13.67 -0.49
CA LYS A 215 -4.80 14.52 -0.55
C LYS A 215 -5.63 14.24 -1.79
N VAL A 216 -6.95 14.36 -1.65
CA VAL A 216 -7.91 14.31 -2.76
C VAL A 216 -8.83 15.51 -2.65
N THR A 217 -8.97 16.28 -3.73
CA THR A 217 -9.78 17.50 -3.77
C THR A 217 -10.86 17.37 -4.82
N LYS A 218 -12.03 17.97 -4.54
CA LYS A 218 -13.09 18.14 -5.52
C LYS A 218 -12.58 19.03 -6.66
N GLN A 219 -12.82 18.59 -7.90
CA GLN A 219 -12.61 19.42 -9.09
C GLN A 219 -13.65 20.53 -9.18
#